data_AF-A0A3E4VW81-F1
#
_entry.id   AF-A0A3E4VW81-F1
#
_cell.length_a   1.000
_cell.length_b   1.000
_cell.length_c   1.000
_cell.angle_alpha   90.00
_cell.angle_beta   90.00
_cell.angle_gamma   90.00
#
_symmetry.space_group_name_H-M   'P 1'
#
loop_
_entity.id
_entity.type
_entity.pdbx_description
1 polymer ?
#
loop_
_entity_poly.entity_id
_entity_poly.type
_entity_poly.pdbx_seq_one_letter_code
_entity_poly.pdbx_strand_id
1 'polypeptide(L)'
;MRFNLIESLRSLFNARAIKKDPFSIVLLDNPSEKLLSSAVSKDSRVFLLLKNPSENVSRIAITKNPSFIKLIPNPPETLQLLAISKDPTQIVNIKNPTLKTQLKVVSASPECIKLIENPSLETIKVYVGNDYKRLWDLNLSNDKQEKVFNEIFRGKESWNIPTEELITWLSNYTKFKANNIKDIYNTIKDSINVDRMSIKQWQELITTGMCRVGKKEIVLSQKDGVYNVNINQETTENQIEKQSDIKKENVKSEETVKITPEVERISPQQTHLRECLKGTKKKITEVELLGELKNNNLTLDEMSTDQISELIKSGETSIKDKTIKLKKEPSGYKIKITEKQNDQTGEAIKELPKMQLQESQESVEEIHLSKAQLRDIEKKGFANIPGGKIISKIQTPAGYTLKVYNVINTLTRQGQAEA
;
A
#
# COMPACT_ATOMS: atom_id res chain seq x y z
N MET A 1 8.49 -6.82 -66.57
CA MET A 1 9.68 -7.71 -66.53
C MET A 1 11.02 -6.93 -66.53
N ARG A 2 11.24 -5.94 -67.40
CA ARG A 2 12.51 -5.13 -67.44
C ARG A 2 12.80 -4.32 -66.16
N PHE A 3 11.80 -3.75 -65.51
CA PHE A 3 11.96 -2.96 -64.28
C PHE A 3 12.55 -3.79 -63.12
N ASN A 4 12.02 -5.00 -62.91
CA ASN A 4 12.48 -5.92 -61.86
C ASN A 4 13.93 -6.41 -62.08
N LEU A 5 14.39 -6.50 -63.34
CA LEU A 5 15.77 -6.88 -63.66
C LEU A 5 16.76 -5.77 -63.28
N ILE A 6 16.42 -4.50 -63.56
CA ILE A 6 17.27 -3.35 -63.22
C ILE A 6 17.37 -3.20 -61.70
N GLU A 7 16.26 -3.33 -60.97
CA GLU A 7 16.28 -3.31 -59.50
C GLU A 7 17.10 -4.48 -58.92
N SER A 8 16.98 -5.68 -59.50
CA SER A 8 17.76 -6.85 -59.07
C SER A 8 19.26 -6.64 -59.30
N LEU A 9 19.66 -6.11 -60.46
CA LEU A 9 21.06 -5.79 -60.77
C LEU A 9 21.60 -4.68 -59.86
N ARG A 10 20.81 -3.63 -59.60
CA ARG A 10 21.19 -2.56 -58.65
C ARG A 10 21.37 -3.10 -57.24
N SER A 11 20.47 -3.98 -56.79
CA SER A 11 20.56 -4.65 -55.49
C SER A 11 21.83 -5.50 -55.37
N LEU A 12 22.16 -6.29 -56.40
CA LEU A 12 23.39 -7.09 -56.45
C LEU A 12 24.65 -6.23 -56.44
N PHE A 13 24.66 -5.13 -57.20
CA PHE A 13 25.78 -4.19 -57.23
C PHE A 13 25.99 -3.54 -55.86
N ASN A 14 24.92 -3.04 -55.23
CA ASN A 14 24.96 -2.46 -53.89
C ASN A 14 25.48 -3.47 -52.86
N ALA A 15 24.98 -4.70 -52.88
CA ALA A 15 25.44 -5.75 -51.98
C ALA A 15 26.94 -6.05 -52.15
N ARG A 16 27.45 -6.06 -53.40
CA ARG A 16 28.87 -6.26 -53.69
C ARG A 16 29.72 -5.07 -53.23
N ALA A 17 29.23 -3.84 -53.38
CA ALA A 17 29.89 -2.64 -52.88
C ALA A 17 30.06 -2.69 -51.35
N ILE A 18 28.98 -2.95 -50.61
CA ILE A 18 29.00 -3.11 -49.15
C ILE A 18 29.92 -4.27 -48.72
N LYS A 19 29.92 -5.38 -49.48
CA LYS A 19 30.82 -6.51 -49.23
C LYS A 19 32.29 -6.14 -49.41
N LYS A 20 32.63 -5.18 -50.26
CA LYS A 20 34.02 -4.69 -50.42
C LYS A 20 34.36 -3.68 -49.32
N ASP A 21 33.55 -2.64 -49.18
CA ASP A 21 33.70 -1.60 -48.17
C ASP A 21 32.35 -1.28 -47.52
N PRO A 22 32.18 -1.56 -46.21
CA PRO A 22 30.89 -1.34 -45.54
C PRO A 22 30.56 0.15 -45.37
N PHE A 23 31.53 1.06 -45.44
CA PHE A 23 31.30 2.52 -45.34
C PHE A 23 30.66 3.10 -46.59
N SER A 24 30.78 2.43 -47.74
CA SER A 24 30.09 2.80 -48.98
C SER A 24 28.56 2.86 -48.85
N ILE A 25 27.99 2.39 -47.73
CA ILE A 25 26.56 2.53 -47.42
C ILE A 25 26.08 3.99 -47.43
N VAL A 26 26.95 4.94 -47.09
CA VAL A 26 26.62 6.38 -47.06
C VAL A 26 26.41 6.98 -48.45
N LEU A 27 26.85 6.27 -49.49
CA LEU A 27 26.68 6.67 -50.89
C LEU A 27 25.33 6.21 -51.46
N LEU A 28 24.56 5.42 -50.71
CA LEU A 28 23.27 4.90 -51.15
C LEU A 28 22.13 5.77 -50.62
N ASP A 29 21.22 6.18 -51.50
CA ASP A 29 19.97 6.79 -51.09
C ASP A 29 19.05 5.72 -50.50
N ASN A 30 18.57 5.96 -49.27
CA ASN A 30 17.61 5.09 -48.54
C ASN A 30 17.97 3.59 -48.62
N PRO A 31 19.15 3.18 -48.13
CA PRO A 31 19.56 1.77 -48.19
C PRO A 31 18.58 0.88 -47.44
N SER A 32 18.31 -0.31 -47.99
CA SER A 32 17.44 -1.27 -47.34
C SER A 32 18.00 -1.73 -46.00
N GLU A 33 17.11 -2.12 -45.08
CA GLU A 33 17.50 -2.63 -43.77
C GLU A 33 18.48 -3.82 -43.86
N LYS A 34 18.34 -4.67 -44.89
CA LYS A 34 19.25 -5.79 -45.16
C LYS A 34 20.66 -5.31 -45.49
N LEU A 35 20.80 -4.25 -46.30
CA LEU A 35 22.11 -3.65 -46.61
C LEU A 35 22.71 -2.96 -45.40
N LEU A 36 21.90 -2.21 -44.63
CA LEU A 36 22.32 -1.60 -43.37
C LEU A 36 22.83 -2.66 -42.38
N SER A 37 22.07 -3.73 -42.20
CA SER A 37 22.42 -4.87 -41.34
C SER A 37 23.71 -5.54 -41.80
N SER A 38 23.88 -5.75 -43.11
CA SER A 38 25.10 -6.32 -43.67
C SER A 38 26.31 -5.41 -43.48
N ALA A 39 26.15 -4.10 -43.65
CA ALA A 39 27.23 -3.13 -43.47
C ALA A 39 27.69 -3.07 -42.00
N VAL A 40 26.74 -2.90 -41.08
CA VAL A 40 27.00 -2.86 -39.62
C VAL A 40 27.54 -4.21 -39.12
N SER A 41 27.04 -5.32 -39.66
CA SER A 41 27.55 -6.65 -39.33
C SER A 41 29.00 -6.85 -39.81
N LYS A 42 29.41 -6.17 -40.89
CA LYS A 42 30.80 -6.23 -41.35
C LYS A 42 31.69 -5.32 -40.51
N ASP A 43 31.30 -4.07 -40.31
CA ASP A 43 32.00 -3.12 -39.44
C ASP A 43 30.98 -2.31 -38.63
N SER A 44 31.00 -2.48 -37.31
CA SER A 44 30.01 -1.83 -36.44
C SER A 44 30.19 -0.31 -36.38
N ARG A 45 31.36 0.24 -36.75
CA ARG A 45 31.58 1.70 -36.82
C ARG A 45 30.69 2.39 -37.85
N VAL A 46 30.19 1.64 -38.84
CA VAL A 46 29.16 2.15 -39.77
C VAL A 46 27.93 2.67 -39.03
N PHE A 47 27.60 2.09 -37.87
CA PHE A 47 26.47 2.54 -37.05
C PHE A 47 26.56 4.02 -36.65
N LEU A 48 27.77 4.56 -36.49
CA LEU A 48 28.02 5.98 -36.19
C LEU A 48 27.51 6.93 -37.27
N LEU A 49 27.32 6.41 -38.49
CA LEU A 49 26.92 7.18 -39.68
C LEU A 49 25.42 7.06 -39.97
N LEU A 50 24.71 6.17 -39.26
CA LEU A 50 23.31 5.90 -39.51
C LEU A 50 22.41 6.88 -38.77
N LYS A 51 21.44 7.45 -39.48
CA LYS A 51 20.37 8.25 -38.89
C LYS A 51 19.16 7.35 -38.64
N ASN A 52 18.66 7.34 -37.41
CA ASN A 52 17.47 6.59 -36.99
C ASN A 52 17.49 5.10 -37.42
N PRO A 53 18.53 4.32 -37.04
CA PRO A 53 18.61 2.91 -37.40
C PRO A 53 17.44 2.11 -36.79
N SER A 54 16.98 1.07 -37.50
CA SER A 54 15.97 0.15 -36.97
C SER A 54 16.47 -0.56 -35.71
N GLU A 55 15.56 -1.14 -34.93
CA GLU A 55 15.94 -1.93 -33.75
C GLU A 55 16.85 -3.11 -34.12
N ASN A 56 16.62 -3.75 -35.27
CA ASN A 56 17.44 -4.88 -35.71
C ASN A 56 18.87 -4.45 -36.08
N VAL A 57 19.02 -3.36 -36.83
CA VAL A 57 20.35 -2.79 -37.14
C VAL A 57 21.07 -2.37 -35.85
N SER A 58 20.34 -1.75 -34.92
CA SER A 58 20.84 -1.37 -33.60
C SER A 58 21.27 -2.57 -32.76
N ARG A 59 20.50 -3.65 -32.78
CA ARG A 59 20.82 -4.92 -32.10
C ARG A 59 22.15 -5.49 -32.59
N ILE A 60 22.38 -5.51 -33.91
CA ILE A 60 23.65 -5.96 -34.50
C ILE A 60 24.81 -5.08 -34.03
N ALA A 61 24.62 -3.76 -34.03
CA ALA A 61 25.62 -2.80 -33.60
C ALA A 61 26.01 -3.00 -32.11
N ILE A 62 25.02 -3.06 -31.22
CA ILE A 62 25.21 -3.26 -29.77
C ILE A 62 25.84 -4.63 -29.48
N THR A 63 25.45 -5.66 -30.22
CA THR A 63 26.03 -7.01 -30.06
C THR A 63 27.55 -7.00 -30.28
N LYS A 64 28.04 -6.14 -31.18
CA LYS A 64 29.47 -5.96 -31.46
C LYS A 64 30.16 -4.96 -30.54
N ASN A 65 29.49 -3.85 -30.24
CA ASN A 65 30.00 -2.84 -29.32
C ASN A 65 28.85 -2.33 -28.42
N PRO A 66 28.77 -2.84 -27.18
CA PRO A 66 27.71 -2.48 -26.24
C PRO A 66 27.59 -0.98 -25.97
N SER A 67 28.70 -0.23 -26.07
CA SER A 67 28.71 1.23 -25.87
C SER A 67 27.92 2.03 -26.90
N PHE A 68 27.56 1.42 -28.03
CA PHE A 68 26.71 2.06 -29.04
C PHE A 68 25.27 2.26 -28.59
N ILE A 69 24.86 1.68 -27.45
CA ILE A 69 23.59 2.02 -26.80
C ILE A 69 23.45 3.53 -26.54
N LYS A 70 24.56 4.23 -26.27
CA LYS A 70 24.59 5.69 -26.03
C LYS A 70 24.13 6.52 -27.24
N LEU A 71 24.17 5.92 -28.43
CA LEU A 71 23.82 6.57 -29.70
C LEU A 71 22.33 6.41 -30.04
N ILE A 72 21.59 5.62 -29.26
CA ILE A 72 20.17 5.36 -29.47
C ILE A 72 19.41 6.20 -28.44
N PRO A 73 18.71 7.27 -28.86
CA PRO A 73 17.85 8.01 -27.97
C PRO A 73 16.71 7.11 -27.49
N ASN A 74 16.50 7.07 -26.16
CA ASN A 74 15.44 6.27 -25.53
C ASN A 74 15.43 4.79 -26.01
N PRO A 75 16.50 4.03 -25.78
CA PRO A 75 16.59 2.67 -26.30
C PRO A 75 15.50 1.79 -25.66
N PRO A 76 14.82 0.93 -26.44
CA PRO A 76 13.83 0.00 -25.91
C PRO A 76 14.47 -0.98 -24.92
N GLU A 77 13.67 -1.50 -23.97
CA GLU A 77 14.14 -2.41 -22.92
C GLU A 77 14.95 -3.60 -23.48
N THR A 78 14.56 -4.12 -24.64
CA THR A 78 15.26 -5.23 -25.31
C THR A 78 16.71 -4.89 -25.67
N LEU A 79 16.99 -3.66 -26.09
CA LEU A 79 18.33 -3.18 -26.41
C LEU A 79 19.11 -2.78 -25.15
N GLN A 80 18.43 -2.23 -24.15
CA GLN A 80 19.03 -1.96 -22.83
C GLN A 80 19.57 -3.26 -22.20
N LEU A 81 18.72 -4.29 -22.12
CA LEU A 81 19.07 -5.60 -21.58
C LEU A 81 20.21 -6.26 -22.38
N LEU A 82 20.21 -6.13 -23.71
CA LEU A 82 21.30 -6.63 -24.54
C LEU A 82 22.62 -5.94 -24.20
N ALA A 83 22.65 -4.61 -24.11
CA ALA A 83 23.86 -3.86 -23.79
C ALA A 83 24.44 -4.27 -22.44
N ILE A 84 23.62 -4.28 -21.37
CA ILE A 84 24.10 -4.65 -20.02
C ILE A 84 24.47 -6.13 -19.90
N SER A 85 23.88 -7.01 -20.72
CA SER A 85 24.24 -8.44 -20.71
C SER A 85 25.63 -8.70 -21.30
N LYS A 86 26.09 -7.81 -22.18
CA LYS A 86 27.43 -7.85 -22.77
C LYS A 86 28.44 -7.14 -21.91
N ASP A 87 28.06 -5.99 -21.35
CA ASP A 87 28.89 -5.21 -20.45
C ASP A 87 27.99 -4.43 -19.46
N PRO A 88 27.92 -4.86 -18.19
CA PRO A 88 27.11 -4.22 -17.15
C PRO A 88 27.39 -2.73 -16.97
N THR A 89 28.62 -2.28 -17.22
CA THR A 89 29.00 -0.86 -17.04
C THR A 89 28.27 0.07 -18.02
N GLN A 90 27.73 -0.48 -19.11
CA GLN A 90 26.97 0.28 -20.10
C GLN A 90 25.64 0.82 -19.58
N ILE A 91 25.22 0.45 -18.37
CA ILE A 91 24.10 1.09 -17.69
C ILE A 91 24.28 2.63 -17.59
N VAL A 92 25.52 3.11 -17.47
CA VAL A 92 25.85 4.55 -17.44
C VAL A 92 25.44 5.27 -18.72
N ASN A 93 25.40 4.53 -19.85
CA ASN A 93 25.04 5.04 -21.16
C ASN A 93 23.53 4.97 -21.45
N ILE A 94 22.72 4.51 -20.48
CA ILE A 94 21.27 4.41 -20.61
C ILE A 94 20.64 5.47 -19.69
N LYS A 95 20.14 6.56 -20.28
CA LYS A 95 19.57 7.70 -19.53
C LYS A 95 18.39 7.31 -18.64
N ASN A 96 17.49 6.47 -19.16
CA ASN A 96 16.27 6.02 -18.47
C ASN A 96 16.21 4.49 -18.46
N PRO A 97 17.02 3.81 -17.63
CA PRO A 97 17.03 2.37 -17.59
C PRO A 97 15.73 1.86 -16.98
N THR A 98 15.08 0.90 -17.62
CA THR A 98 13.84 0.32 -17.07
C THR A 98 14.12 -0.39 -15.74
N LEU A 99 13.09 -0.56 -14.91
CA LEU A 99 13.20 -1.30 -13.65
C LEU A 99 13.87 -2.67 -13.87
N LYS A 100 13.46 -3.41 -14.91
CA LYS A 100 14.03 -4.72 -15.24
C LYS A 100 15.51 -4.64 -15.60
N THR A 101 15.91 -3.63 -16.37
CA THR A 101 17.32 -3.36 -16.70
C THR A 101 18.13 -3.08 -15.43
N GLN A 102 17.62 -2.20 -14.54
CA GLN A 102 18.28 -1.87 -13.28
C GLN A 102 18.42 -3.08 -12.36
N LEU A 103 17.37 -3.88 -12.20
CA LEU A 103 17.42 -5.10 -11.40
C LEU A 103 18.42 -6.10 -11.99
N LYS A 104 18.38 -6.32 -13.31
CA LYS A 104 19.27 -7.28 -13.98
C LYS A 104 20.74 -6.90 -13.84
N VAL A 105 21.08 -5.62 -13.99
CA VAL A 105 22.48 -5.16 -13.87
C VAL A 105 22.97 -5.26 -12.44
N VAL A 106 22.18 -4.85 -11.45
CA VAL A 106 22.57 -4.91 -10.03
C VAL A 106 22.67 -6.36 -9.53
N SER A 107 21.78 -7.25 -9.97
CA SER A 107 21.90 -8.68 -9.63
C SER A 107 23.15 -9.35 -10.21
N ALA A 108 23.60 -8.92 -11.39
CA ALA A 108 24.78 -9.49 -12.04
C ALA A 108 26.09 -8.81 -11.63
N SER A 109 26.05 -7.51 -11.33
CA SER A 109 27.21 -6.67 -11.00
C SER A 109 26.78 -5.55 -10.04
N PRO A 110 26.69 -5.84 -8.73
CA PRO A 110 26.15 -4.92 -7.72
C PRO A 110 26.78 -3.52 -7.74
N GLU A 111 28.10 -3.42 -7.97
CA GLU A 111 28.82 -2.13 -8.02
C GLU A 111 28.31 -1.18 -9.11
N CYS A 112 27.65 -1.70 -10.15
CA CYS A 112 27.04 -0.88 -11.20
C CYS A 112 25.88 -0.02 -10.69
N ILE A 113 25.37 -0.23 -9.47
CA ILE A 113 24.36 0.67 -8.89
C ILE A 113 24.86 2.12 -8.82
N LYS A 114 26.16 2.34 -8.60
CA LYS A 114 26.81 3.67 -8.55
C LYS A 114 26.82 4.36 -9.92
N LEU A 115 26.61 3.59 -10.99
CA LEU A 115 26.52 4.08 -12.36
C LEU A 115 25.08 4.40 -12.78
N ILE A 116 24.10 4.10 -11.93
CA ILE A 116 22.69 4.42 -12.17
C ILE A 116 22.43 5.79 -11.55
N GLU A 117 22.06 6.78 -12.36
CA GLU A 117 21.80 8.15 -11.88
C GLU A 117 20.65 8.19 -10.86
N ASN A 118 19.58 7.44 -11.12
CA ASN A 118 18.39 7.40 -10.27
C ASN A 118 17.92 5.93 -10.07
N PRO A 119 18.59 5.15 -9.20
CA PRO A 119 18.21 3.77 -8.96
C PRO A 119 16.83 3.71 -8.30
N SER A 120 16.00 2.79 -8.78
CA SER A 120 14.68 2.56 -8.21
C SER A 120 14.78 1.99 -6.79
N LEU A 121 13.73 2.17 -6.00
CA LEU A 121 13.67 1.62 -4.65
C LEU A 121 13.89 0.11 -4.62
N GLU A 122 13.27 -0.63 -5.53
CA GLU A 122 13.46 -2.08 -5.66
C GLU A 122 14.91 -2.44 -6.05
N THR A 123 15.55 -1.64 -6.91
CA THR A 123 16.97 -1.81 -7.26
C THR A 123 17.88 -1.61 -6.06
N ILE A 124 17.64 -0.57 -5.26
CA ILE A 124 18.38 -0.32 -4.03
C ILE A 124 18.18 -1.49 -3.05
N LYS A 125 16.94 -1.98 -2.89
CA LYS A 125 16.64 -3.12 -2.01
C LYS A 125 17.41 -4.39 -2.42
N VAL A 126 17.46 -4.69 -3.72
CA VAL A 126 18.26 -5.82 -4.23
C VAL A 126 19.75 -5.64 -3.97
N TYR A 127 20.28 -4.42 -4.12
CA TYR A 127 21.70 -4.14 -3.84
C TYR A 127 22.05 -4.29 -2.36
N VAL A 128 21.22 -3.72 -1.48
CA VAL A 128 21.44 -3.74 -0.03
C VAL A 128 21.30 -5.17 0.52
N GLY A 129 20.24 -5.89 0.12
CA GLY A 129 19.96 -7.21 0.64
C GLY A 129 19.87 -7.20 2.17
N ASN A 130 20.62 -8.08 2.83
CA ASN A 130 20.69 -8.13 4.30
C ASN A 130 21.85 -7.31 4.90
N ASP A 131 22.65 -6.63 4.07
CA ASP A 131 23.79 -5.84 4.51
C ASP A 131 23.43 -4.36 4.52
N TYR A 132 22.86 -3.89 5.63
CA TYR A 132 22.46 -2.48 5.77
C TYR A 132 23.62 -1.50 5.56
N LYS A 133 24.88 -1.93 5.72
CA LYS A 133 26.04 -1.05 5.58
C LYS A 133 26.17 -0.53 4.15
N ARG A 134 25.70 -1.31 3.17
CA ARG A 134 25.63 -0.91 1.75
C ARG A 134 24.78 0.34 1.50
N LEU A 135 23.88 0.70 2.41
CA LEU A 135 23.16 1.97 2.31
C LEU A 135 24.09 3.18 2.37
N TRP A 136 25.24 3.05 3.05
CA TRP A 136 26.26 4.10 3.15
C TRP A 136 27.13 4.19 1.90
N ASP A 137 27.21 3.12 1.10
CA ASP A 137 27.88 3.14 -0.21
C ASP A 137 27.11 3.97 -1.24
N LEU A 138 25.84 4.26 -0.95
CA LEU A 138 24.96 5.06 -1.78
C LEU A 138 24.87 6.48 -1.23
N ASN A 139 25.14 7.46 -2.09
CA ASN A 139 24.98 8.88 -1.76
C ASN A 139 23.49 9.29 -1.79
N LEU A 140 22.70 8.74 -0.86
CA LEU A 140 21.26 8.97 -0.74
C LEU A 140 20.97 10.07 0.29
N SER A 141 19.91 10.85 0.07
CA SER A 141 19.37 11.75 1.10
C SER A 141 18.87 10.97 2.32
N ASN A 142 18.93 11.55 3.51
CA ASN A 142 18.47 10.93 4.77
C ASN A 142 17.05 10.32 4.65
N ASP A 143 16.09 11.06 4.08
CA ASP A 143 14.72 10.57 3.88
C ASP A 143 14.64 9.29 3.03
N LYS A 144 15.49 9.19 1.99
CA LYS A 144 15.58 8.00 1.15
C LYS A 144 16.25 6.85 1.88
N GLN A 145 17.33 7.12 2.62
CA GLN A 145 17.99 6.10 3.44
C GLN A 145 17.04 5.52 4.48
N GLU A 146 16.32 6.38 5.21
CA GLU A 146 15.32 6.00 6.20
C GLU A 146 14.21 5.14 5.57
N LYS A 147 13.66 5.60 4.44
CA LYS A 147 12.60 4.87 3.73
C LYS A 147 13.07 3.49 3.30
N VAL A 148 14.24 3.39 2.67
CA VAL A 148 14.80 2.11 2.22
C VAL A 148 15.07 1.20 3.42
N PHE A 149 15.68 1.73 4.48
CA PHE A 149 15.98 0.96 5.69
C PHE A 149 14.71 0.39 6.32
N ASN A 150 13.66 1.21 6.46
CA ASN A 150 12.35 0.76 6.94
C ASN A 150 11.77 -0.34 6.04
N GLU A 151 11.81 -0.18 4.72
CA GLU A 151 11.22 -1.19 3.82
C GLU A 151 11.96 -2.54 3.83
N ILE A 152 13.26 -2.55 4.07
CA ILE A 152 14.06 -3.79 4.10
C ILE A 152 14.00 -4.46 5.47
N PHE A 153 14.19 -3.66 6.52
CA PHE A 153 14.49 -4.18 7.86
C PHE A 153 13.30 -4.10 8.82
N ARG A 154 12.14 -3.58 8.41
CA ARG A 154 10.96 -3.58 9.27
C ARG A 154 10.22 -4.92 9.20
N GLY A 155 10.16 -5.63 10.32
CA GLY A 155 9.34 -6.82 10.51
C GLY A 155 7.91 -6.50 10.97
N LYS A 156 7.11 -7.56 11.13
CA LYS A 156 5.70 -7.44 11.56
C LYS A 156 5.57 -6.96 13.00
N GLU A 157 6.46 -7.43 13.88
CA GLU A 157 6.40 -7.15 15.32
C GLU A 157 7.64 -6.42 15.83
N SER A 158 8.79 -6.61 15.16
CA SER A 158 10.09 -6.03 15.51
C SER A 158 10.94 -5.74 14.27
N TRP A 159 12.13 -5.17 14.47
CA TRP A 159 13.13 -5.03 13.41
C TRP A 159 13.67 -6.41 12.99
N ASN A 160 13.81 -6.64 11.68
CA ASN A 160 14.42 -7.82 11.08
C ASN A 160 15.95 -7.71 11.04
N ILE A 161 16.55 -7.10 12.07
CA ILE A 161 18.01 -6.97 12.23
C ILE A 161 18.38 -7.10 13.71
N PRO A 162 19.60 -7.57 14.03
CA PRO A 162 20.09 -7.57 15.41
C PRO A 162 20.07 -6.18 16.04
N THR A 163 19.77 -6.10 17.33
CA THR A 163 19.74 -4.83 18.08
C THR A 163 21.06 -4.06 18.01
N GLU A 164 22.20 -4.74 18.09
CA GLU A 164 23.52 -4.11 17.98
C GLU A 164 23.75 -3.46 16.60
N GLU A 165 23.21 -4.08 15.55
CA GLU A 165 23.25 -3.54 14.19
C GLU A 165 22.33 -2.33 14.02
N LEU A 166 21.13 -2.37 14.61
CA LEU A 166 20.24 -1.22 14.67
C LEU A 166 20.89 -0.05 15.42
N ILE A 167 21.53 -0.30 16.56
CA ILE A 167 22.26 0.72 17.34
C ILE A 167 23.39 1.31 16.51
N THR A 168 24.16 0.47 15.82
CA THR A 168 25.25 0.92 14.93
C THR A 168 24.70 1.79 13.79
N TRP A 169 23.58 1.38 13.21
CA TRP A 169 22.90 2.15 12.17
C TRP A 169 22.43 3.51 12.69
N LEU A 170 21.75 3.54 13.84
CA LEU A 170 21.29 4.76 14.49
C LEU A 170 22.45 5.69 14.86
N SER A 171 23.57 5.13 15.32
CA SER A 171 24.82 5.86 15.59
C SER A 171 25.31 6.58 14.34
N ASN A 172 25.40 5.88 13.21
CA ASN A 172 25.86 6.47 11.95
C ASN A 172 24.88 7.49 11.37
N TYR A 173 23.57 7.24 11.54
CA TYR A 173 22.48 8.07 11.04
C TYR A 173 22.32 9.38 11.83
N THR A 174 22.41 9.31 13.17
CA THR A 174 22.23 10.47 14.06
C THR A 174 23.53 11.19 14.43
N LYS A 175 24.69 10.57 14.15
CA LYS A 175 26.03 11.02 14.59
C LYS A 175 26.25 11.00 16.12
N PHE A 176 25.43 10.25 16.85
CA PHE A 176 25.63 9.99 18.29
C PHE A 176 26.47 8.74 18.50
N LYS A 177 27.18 8.66 19.64
CA LYS A 177 28.00 7.48 19.98
C LYS A 177 27.12 6.25 20.23
N ALA A 178 27.49 5.12 19.66
CA ALA A 178 26.76 3.84 19.82
C ALA A 178 26.54 3.44 21.29
N ASN A 179 27.52 3.65 22.18
CA ASN A 179 27.36 3.36 23.62
C ASN A 179 26.23 4.17 24.25
N ASN A 180 26.14 5.47 23.94
CA ASN A 180 25.07 6.32 24.47
C ASN A 180 23.70 5.85 23.98
N ILE A 181 23.59 5.46 22.70
CA ILE A 181 22.35 4.93 22.12
C ILE A 181 21.97 3.59 22.78
N LYS A 182 22.97 2.74 23.06
CA LYS A 182 22.77 1.48 23.78
C LYS A 182 22.28 1.70 25.20
N ASP A 183 22.80 2.71 25.90
CA ASP A 183 22.32 3.10 27.23
C ASP A 183 20.87 3.58 27.16
N ILE A 184 20.53 4.48 26.23
CA ILE A 184 19.15 4.94 25.99
C ILE A 184 18.22 3.75 25.70
N TYR A 185 18.64 2.84 24.82
CA TYR A 185 17.87 1.63 24.49
C TYR A 185 17.57 0.81 25.74
N ASN A 186 18.58 0.55 26.57
CA ASN A 186 18.43 -0.22 27.80
C ASN A 186 17.55 0.50 28.84
N THR A 187 17.62 1.83 28.90
CA THR A 187 16.78 2.63 29.81
C THR A 187 15.29 2.53 29.44
N ILE A 188 14.94 2.49 28.15
CA ILE A 188 13.53 2.61 27.72
C ILE A 188 12.86 1.28 27.36
N LYS A 189 13.63 0.20 27.09
CA LYS A 189 13.09 -1.08 26.59
C LYS A 189 12.05 -1.74 27.48
N ASP A 190 12.14 -1.55 28.81
CA ASP A 190 11.20 -2.17 29.75
C ASP A 190 9.89 -1.38 29.87
N SER A 191 9.91 -0.10 29.48
CA SER A 191 8.77 0.80 29.60
C SER A 191 8.00 1.00 28.29
N ILE A 192 8.67 0.77 27.16
CA ILE A 192 8.17 1.02 25.81
C ILE A 192 8.63 -0.11 24.89
N ASN A 193 7.77 -0.51 23.97
CA ASN A 193 8.14 -1.43 22.92
C ASN A 193 9.08 -0.74 21.91
N VAL A 194 10.38 -0.77 22.21
CA VAL A 194 11.49 -0.24 21.41
C VAL A 194 11.54 -0.82 20.00
N ASP A 195 11.15 -2.08 19.86
CA ASP A 195 11.11 -2.76 18.57
C ASP A 195 10.07 -2.16 17.62
N ARG A 196 9.03 -1.54 18.19
CA ARG A 196 7.98 -0.86 17.43
C ARG A 196 8.28 0.60 17.13
N MET A 197 9.31 1.20 17.72
CA MET A 197 9.71 2.56 17.38
C MET A 197 10.23 2.63 15.94
N SER A 198 9.80 3.63 15.20
CA SER A 198 10.32 3.97 13.87
C SER A 198 11.69 4.64 13.94
N ILE A 199 12.43 4.69 12.83
CA ILE A 199 13.70 5.44 12.78
C ILE A 199 13.51 6.91 13.16
N LYS A 200 12.45 7.57 12.70
CA LYS A 200 12.18 8.98 13.05
C LYS A 200 12.03 9.18 14.55
N GLN A 201 11.28 8.28 15.20
CA GLN A 201 11.09 8.31 16.65
C GLN A 201 12.42 8.10 17.39
N TRP A 202 13.24 7.15 16.94
CA TRP A 202 14.59 6.99 17.47
C TRP A 202 15.45 8.23 17.28
N GLN A 203 15.46 8.81 16.07
CA GLN A 203 16.20 10.03 15.77
C GLN A 203 15.76 11.19 16.66
N GLU A 204 14.45 11.43 16.79
CA GLU A 204 13.88 12.50 17.63
C GLU A 204 14.29 12.31 19.09
N LEU A 205 14.14 11.08 19.62
CA LEU A 205 14.52 10.76 20.99
C LEU A 205 16.01 10.97 21.25
N ILE A 206 16.87 10.50 20.35
CA ILE A 206 18.33 10.60 20.47
C ILE A 206 18.79 12.06 20.38
N THR A 207 18.20 12.84 19.48
CA THR A 207 18.66 14.21 19.18
C THR A 207 18.08 15.27 20.11
N THR A 208 16.82 15.11 20.53
CA THR A 208 16.11 16.11 21.34
C THR A 208 15.93 15.67 22.79
N GLY A 209 16.16 14.40 23.10
CA GLY A 209 15.83 13.80 24.39
C GLY A 209 14.34 13.52 24.56
N MET A 210 13.50 13.82 23.57
CA MET A 210 12.05 13.64 23.66
C MET A 210 11.50 12.94 22.41
N CYS A 211 10.47 12.13 22.57
CA CYS A 211 9.80 11.49 21.44
C CYS A 211 8.40 11.04 21.82
N ARG A 212 7.49 11.02 20.85
CA ARG A 212 6.15 10.45 21.03
C ARG A 212 6.03 9.05 20.44
N VAL A 213 5.58 8.10 21.27
CA VAL A 213 5.27 6.72 20.84
C VAL A 213 3.83 6.40 21.21
N GLY A 214 2.93 6.51 20.22
CA GLY A 214 1.49 6.42 20.45
C GLY A 214 0.99 7.58 21.32
N LYS A 215 0.35 7.27 22.46
CA LYS A 215 -0.11 8.26 23.44
C LYS A 215 0.92 8.62 24.52
N LYS A 216 2.08 7.97 24.48
CA LYS A 216 3.16 8.18 25.46
C LYS A 216 4.15 9.21 24.91
N GLU A 217 4.44 10.22 25.70
CA GLU A 217 5.55 11.15 25.49
C GLU A 217 6.72 10.70 26.36
N ILE A 218 7.83 10.43 25.71
CA ILE A 218 9.08 9.98 26.33
C ILE A 218 9.93 11.22 26.53
N VAL A 219 10.43 11.41 27.74
CA VAL A 219 11.39 12.46 28.07
C VAL A 219 12.59 11.81 28.76
N LEU A 220 13.75 11.90 28.11
CA LEU A 220 15.02 11.47 28.67
C LEU A 220 15.60 12.59 29.53
N SER A 221 16.06 12.22 30.72
CA SER A 221 16.88 13.08 31.56
C SER A 221 18.20 12.39 31.86
N GLN A 222 19.30 13.14 31.83
CA GLN A 222 20.61 12.60 32.14
C GLN A 222 21.06 13.12 33.51
N LYS A 223 21.41 12.20 34.41
CA LYS A 223 21.98 12.54 35.72
C LYS A 223 23.18 11.64 35.97
N ASP A 224 24.34 12.24 36.26
CA ASP A 224 25.60 11.53 36.52
C ASP A 224 26.01 10.55 35.40
N GLY A 225 25.68 10.90 34.15
CA GLY A 225 25.96 10.07 32.97
C GLY A 225 24.94 8.95 32.72
N VAL A 226 24.01 8.70 33.65
CA VAL A 226 22.94 7.70 33.52
C VAL A 226 21.70 8.34 32.92
N TYR A 227 21.13 7.70 31.89
CA TYR A 227 19.84 8.09 31.32
C TYR A 227 18.70 7.57 32.19
N ASN A 228 17.81 8.48 32.58
CA ASN A 228 16.54 8.20 33.21
C ASN A 228 15.42 8.53 32.24
N VAL A 229 14.34 7.75 32.26
CA VAL A 229 13.17 7.97 31.41
C VAL A 229 11.98 8.43 32.23
N ASN A 230 11.36 9.53 31.83
CA ASN A 230 10.03 9.91 32.27
C ASN A 230 9.04 9.64 31.12
N ILE A 231 7.87 9.09 31.43
CA ILE A 231 6.83 8.76 30.46
C ILE A 231 5.56 9.45 30.87
N ASN A 232 5.23 10.52 30.15
CA ASN A 232 3.97 11.22 30.32
C ASN A 232 2.93 10.51 29.45
N GLN A 233 1.76 10.22 30.03
CA GLN A 233 0.59 9.80 29.27
C GLN A 233 -0.35 10.99 29.13
N GLU A 234 -0.83 11.28 27.91
CA GLU A 234 -1.93 12.23 27.77
C GLU A 234 -3.22 11.62 28.32
N THR A 235 -3.56 12.00 29.55
CA THR A 235 -4.92 11.94 30.09
C THR A 235 -5.73 13.13 29.57
N THR A 236 -7.05 13.01 29.56
CA THR A 236 -7.99 14.03 29.04
C THR A 236 -7.85 15.41 29.72
N GLU A 237 -7.20 15.47 30.89
CA GLU A 237 -6.91 16.69 31.66
C GLU A 237 -5.74 17.51 31.08
N ASN A 238 -4.74 16.86 30.47
CA ASN A 238 -3.57 17.53 29.88
C ASN A 238 -3.89 18.37 28.62
N GLN A 239 -5.13 18.30 28.11
CA GLN A 239 -5.61 19.18 27.04
C GLN A 239 -5.97 20.58 27.54
N ILE A 240 -6.27 20.74 28.84
CA ILE A 240 -6.68 22.02 29.44
C ILE A 240 -5.45 22.84 29.84
N GLU A 241 -4.38 22.20 30.34
CA GLU A 241 -3.18 22.92 30.80
C GLU A 241 -2.31 23.45 29.65
N LYS A 242 -2.15 22.69 28.55
CA LYS A 242 -1.38 23.15 27.37
C LYS A 242 -1.98 24.37 26.65
N GLN A 243 -3.19 24.81 27.01
CA GLN A 243 -3.78 26.07 26.54
C GLN A 243 -3.59 27.26 27.50
N SER A 244 -3.06 27.07 28.71
CA SER A 244 -3.00 28.14 29.72
C SER A 244 -1.60 28.64 30.10
N ASP A 245 -0.53 27.90 29.83
CA ASP A 245 0.82 28.35 30.20
C ASP A 245 1.53 29.18 29.12
N ILE A 246 0.98 30.36 28.88
CA ILE A 246 1.75 31.54 28.48
C ILE A 246 1.57 32.59 29.59
N LYS A 247 2.61 32.71 30.42
CA LYS A 247 2.90 33.73 31.48
C LYS A 247 2.64 33.28 32.93
N LYS A 248 3.72 33.02 33.67
CA LYS A 248 4.33 33.98 34.62
C LYS A 248 5.57 33.40 35.33
N GLU A 249 6.51 34.29 35.60
CA GLU A 249 7.74 34.12 36.36
C GLU A 249 7.52 33.83 37.87
N ASN A 250 8.52 33.17 38.46
CA ASN A 250 9.01 33.21 39.85
C ASN A 250 8.01 33.08 41.02
N VAL A 251 8.20 32.05 41.85
CA VAL A 251 8.62 32.14 43.29
C VAL A 251 8.76 30.72 43.87
N LYS A 252 9.80 30.53 44.71
CA LYS A 252 10.06 29.34 45.53
C LYS A 252 8.97 29.09 46.57
N SER A 253 8.60 27.84 46.79
CA SER A 253 8.41 27.28 48.15
C SER A 253 8.31 25.75 48.10
N GLU A 254 9.08 25.12 48.99
CA GLU A 254 8.97 23.73 49.39
C GLU A 254 7.57 23.44 49.97
N GLU A 255 6.96 22.31 49.61
CA GLU A 255 6.18 21.50 50.54
C GLU A 255 5.91 20.11 49.96
N THR A 256 6.36 19.09 50.69
CA THR A 256 6.12 17.68 50.43
C THR A 256 4.65 17.32 50.63
N VAL A 257 4.00 16.77 49.60
CA VAL A 257 2.77 15.98 49.76
C VAL A 257 2.97 14.63 49.09
N LYS A 258 2.97 13.57 49.91
CA LYS A 258 2.91 12.17 49.46
C LYS A 258 1.57 11.96 48.74
N ILE A 259 1.61 11.65 47.46
CA ILE A 259 0.47 11.07 46.75
C ILE A 259 0.93 9.74 46.18
N THR A 260 0.38 8.67 46.74
CA THR A 260 0.51 7.30 46.27
C THR A 260 -0.17 7.19 44.89
N PRO A 261 0.47 6.64 43.83
CA PRO A 261 -0.19 6.50 42.54
C PRO A 261 -1.17 5.31 42.58
N GLU A 262 -2.43 5.60 42.31
CA GLU A 262 -3.50 4.64 42.09
C GLU A 262 -3.31 3.97 40.71
N VAL A 263 -3.31 2.63 40.70
CA VAL A 263 -3.08 1.80 39.52
C VAL A 263 -4.36 1.74 38.68
N GLU A 264 -4.40 2.40 37.52
CA GLU A 264 -5.52 2.24 36.57
C GLU A 264 -5.51 0.82 35.96
N ARG A 265 -6.49 0.02 36.40
CA ARG A 265 -6.78 -1.33 35.89
C ARG A 265 -7.57 -1.24 34.58
N ILE A 266 -7.20 -2.08 33.60
CA ILE A 266 -7.97 -2.33 32.37
C ILE A 266 -9.40 -2.73 32.75
N SER A 267 -10.43 -2.09 32.17
CA SER A 267 -11.82 -2.42 32.52
C SER A 267 -12.21 -3.81 31.99
N PRO A 268 -12.99 -4.60 32.74
CA PRO A 268 -13.47 -5.92 32.31
C PRO A 268 -14.17 -5.90 30.93
N GLN A 269 -14.88 -4.81 30.61
CA GLN A 269 -15.60 -4.60 29.37
C GLN A 269 -14.66 -4.51 28.15
N GLN A 270 -13.50 -3.84 28.30
CA GLN A 270 -12.48 -3.76 27.24
C GLN A 270 -11.85 -5.13 26.95
N THR A 271 -11.64 -5.94 27.99
CA THR A 271 -11.11 -7.30 27.83
C THR A 271 -12.12 -8.17 27.07
N HIS A 272 -13.41 -8.11 27.44
CA HIS A 272 -14.49 -8.86 26.78
C HIS A 272 -14.70 -8.46 25.31
N LEU A 273 -14.59 -7.18 24.98
CA LEU A 273 -14.67 -6.68 23.61
C LEU A 273 -13.57 -7.31 22.73
N ARG A 274 -12.33 -7.37 23.22
CA ARG A 274 -11.19 -7.97 22.50
C ARG A 274 -11.42 -9.44 22.20
N GLU A 275 -12.00 -10.19 23.13
CA GLU A 275 -12.36 -11.59 22.92
C GLU A 275 -13.45 -11.73 21.85
N CYS A 276 -14.50 -10.89 21.90
CA CYS A 276 -15.56 -10.88 20.89
C CYS A 276 -15.04 -10.56 19.48
N LEU A 277 -14.07 -9.64 19.37
CA LEU A 277 -13.47 -9.24 18.10
C LEU A 277 -12.55 -10.31 17.50
N LYS A 278 -11.92 -11.17 18.32
CA LYS A 278 -11.16 -12.33 17.82
C LYS A 278 -12.05 -13.40 17.20
N GLY A 279 -13.28 -13.54 17.69
CA GLY A 279 -14.22 -14.58 17.24
C GLY A 279 -15.14 -14.19 16.09
N THR A 280 -15.14 -12.92 15.64
CA THR A 280 -16.06 -12.44 14.60
C THR A 280 -15.46 -12.53 13.20
N LYS A 281 -16.29 -12.87 12.19
CA LYS A 281 -15.91 -12.78 10.76
C LYS A 281 -15.99 -11.34 10.22
N LYS A 282 -16.50 -10.40 11.02
CA LYS A 282 -16.58 -8.98 10.66
C LYS A 282 -15.19 -8.36 10.75
N LYS A 283 -14.68 -7.79 9.66
CA LYS A 283 -13.43 -7.01 9.63
C LYS A 283 -13.60 -5.64 10.32
N ILE A 284 -13.88 -5.64 11.63
CA ILE A 284 -13.99 -4.44 12.46
C ILE A 284 -12.91 -4.51 13.55
N THR A 285 -12.19 -3.41 13.77
CA THR A 285 -11.15 -3.31 14.81
C THR A 285 -11.69 -2.68 16.09
N GLU A 286 -11.02 -2.94 17.23
CA GLU A 286 -11.35 -2.33 18.53
C GLU A 286 -11.32 -0.80 18.45
N VAL A 287 -10.35 -0.24 17.73
CA VAL A 287 -10.19 1.20 17.55
C VAL A 287 -11.33 1.79 16.71
N GLU A 288 -11.75 1.11 15.63
CA GLU A 288 -12.89 1.54 14.81
C GLU A 288 -14.20 1.54 15.61
N LEU A 289 -14.46 0.48 16.39
CA LEU A 289 -15.69 0.41 17.19
C LEU A 289 -15.70 1.42 18.34
N LEU A 290 -14.60 1.56 19.08
CA LEU A 290 -14.49 2.54 20.16
C LEU A 290 -14.56 3.99 19.63
N GLY A 291 -14.00 4.23 18.44
CA GLY A 291 -14.14 5.51 17.74
C GLY A 291 -15.59 5.80 17.37
N GLU A 292 -16.32 4.82 16.84
CA GLU A 292 -17.73 4.99 16.49
C GLU A 292 -18.67 5.12 17.69
N LEU A 293 -18.40 4.42 18.80
CA LEU A 293 -19.13 4.61 20.06
C LEU A 293 -18.93 6.03 20.57
N LYS A 294 -17.68 6.51 20.59
CA LYS A 294 -17.34 7.88 21.01
C LYS A 294 -17.98 8.94 20.09
N ASN A 295 -17.99 8.72 18.78
CA ASN A 295 -18.63 9.62 17.81
C ASN A 295 -20.14 9.75 18.01
N ASN A 296 -20.76 8.77 18.68
CA ASN A 296 -22.19 8.77 19.01
C ASN A 296 -22.45 9.03 20.51
N ASN A 297 -21.47 9.58 21.24
CA ASN A 297 -21.56 9.89 22.68
C ASN A 297 -21.90 8.67 23.58
N LEU A 298 -21.40 7.49 23.22
CA LEU A 298 -21.51 6.27 24.02
C LEU A 298 -20.14 5.85 24.53
N THR A 299 -20.08 5.26 25.73
CA THR A 299 -18.87 4.61 26.25
C THR A 299 -19.06 3.11 26.40
N LEU A 300 -17.96 2.36 26.34
CA LEU A 300 -18.00 0.90 26.48
C LEU A 300 -18.44 0.48 27.90
N ASP A 301 -18.18 1.32 28.91
CA ASP A 301 -18.53 1.04 30.29
C ASP A 301 -20.06 1.19 30.55
N GLU A 302 -20.79 1.81 29.62
CA GLU A 302 -22.26 1.85 29.64
C GLU A 302 -22.92 0.58 29.05
N MET A 303 -22.11 -0.37 28.57
CA MET A 303 -22.55 -1.62 27.96
C MET A 303 -22.31 -2.82 28.87
N SER A 304 -23.28 -3.72 28.94
CA SER A 304 -23.08 -5.07 29.49
C SER A 304 -22.25 -5.93 28.53
N THR A 305 -21.63 -6.98 29.06
CA THR A 305 -20.89 -7.97 28.26
C THR A 305 -21.76 -8.63 27.18
N ASP A 306 -23.06 -8.80 27.45
CA ASP A 306 -24.01 -9.36 26.50
C ASP A 306 -24.31 -8.37 25.37
N GLN A 307 -24.52 -7.09 25.70
CA GLN A 307 -24.73 -6.03 24.70
C GLN A 307 -23.52 -5.86 23.78
N ILE A 308 -22.31 -5.94 24.33
CA ILE A 308 -21.05 -5.95 23.54
C ILE A 308 -21.04 -7.16 22.60
N SER A 309 -21.40 -8.34 23.11
CA SER A 309 -21.42 -9.58 22.34
C SER A 309 -22.43 -9.53 21.20
N GLU A 310 -23.65 -9.02 21.45
CA GLU A 310 -24.69 -8.82 20.45
C GLU A 310 -24.24 -7.83 19.37
N LEU A 311 -23.75 -6.65 19.76
CA LEU A 311 -23.30 -5.64 18.81
C LEU A 311 -22.22 -6.18 17.85
N ILE A 312 -21.28 -6.99 18.37
CA ILE A 312 -20.26 -7.63 17.54
C ILE A 312 -20.80 -8.79 16.71
N LYS A 313 -21.62 -9.68 17.29
CA LYS A 313 -22.11 -10.90 16.63
C LYS A 313 -23.32 -10.62 15.74
N SER A 314 -24.44 -10.18 16.31
CA SER A 314 -25.68 -9.88 15.58
C SER A 314 -25.60 -8.55 14.82
N GLY A 315 -24.78 -7.59 15.27
CA GLY A 315 -24.68 -6.27 14.64
C GLY A 315 -25.67 -5.25 15.20
N GLU A 316 -26.39 -5.59 16.26
CA GLU A 316 -27.39 -4.72 16.89
C GLU A 316 -27.45 -5.01 18.38
N THR A 317 -27.60 -3.97 19.20
CA THR A 317 -27.91 -4.08 20.62
C THR A 317 -28.74 -2.88 21.08
N SER A 318 -29.20 -2.85 22.33
CA SER A 318 -29.96 -1.72 22.88
C SER A 318 -29.40 -1.25 24.21
N ILE A 319 -29.20 0.06 24.37
CA ILE A 319 -28.70 0.71 25.60
C ILE A 319 -29.64 1.86 25.94
N LYS A 320 -30.15 1.91 27.19
CA LYS A 320 -30.94 3.04 27.74
C LYS A 320 -31.99 3.58 26.75
N ASP A 321 -32.87 2.69 26.27
CA ASP A 321 -33.94 2.99 25.30
C ASP A 321 -33.51 3.40 23.88
N LYS A 322 -32.22 3.26 23.58
CA LYS A 322 -31.65 3.48 22.26
C LYS A 322 -31.20 2.17 21.63
N THR A 323 -31.66 1.90 20.41
CA THR A 323 -31.19 0.78 19.60
C THR A 323 -29.96 1.21 18.79
N ILE A 324 -28.89 0.44 18.89
CA ILE A 324 -27.57 0.69 18.31
C ILE A 324 -27.33 -0.36 17.24
N LYS A 325 -27.16 0.07 16.00
CA LYS A 325 -26.90 -0.82 14.85
C LYS A 325 -25.51 -0.56 14.26
N LEU A 326 -24.76 -1.64 14.10
CA LEU A 326 -23.44 -1.65 13.48
C LEU A 326 -23.58 -2.01 11.98
N LYS A 327 -23.45 -1.00 11.11
CA LYS A 327 -23.62 -1.15 9.65
C LYS A 327 -22.27 -1.06 8.94
N LYS A 328 -22.03 -1.95 7.96
CA LYS A 328 -20.85 -1.88 7.09
C LYS A 328 -21.09 -0.87 5.96
N GLU A 329 -20.24 0.15 5.89
CA GLU A 329 -20.21 1.16 4.83
C GLU A 329 -18.87 1.10 4.07
N PRO A 330 -18.72 1.74 2.88
CA PRO A 330 -17.46 1.75 2.13
C PRO A 330 -16.28 2.32 2.92
N SER A 331 -16.54 3.22 3.87
CA SER A 331 -15.54 3.85 4.75
C SER A 331 -15.27 3.08 6.05
N GLY A 332 -15.92 1.92 6.28
CA GLY A 332 -15.79 1.13 7.51
C GLY A 332 -17.13 0.83 8.17
N TYR A 333 -17.11 0.25 9.38
CA TYR A 333 -18.32 0.04 10.16
C TYR A 333 -18.74 1.33 10.85
N LYS A 334 -20.04 1.65 10.80
CA LYS A 334 -20.65 2.83 11.40
C LYS A 334 -21.73 2.44 12.39
N ILE A 335 -21.81 3.17 13.49
CA ILE A 335 -22.90 3.02 14.47
C ILE A 335 -24.03 3.98 14.13
N LYS A 336 -25.26 3.45 14.07
CA LYS A 336 -26.50 4.24 13.99
C LYS A 336 -27.35 4.02 15.23
N ILE A 337 -27.83 5.11 15.81
CA ILE A 337 -28.68 5.11 17.00
C ILE A 337 -30.11 5.49 16.61
N THR A 338 -31.08 4.75 17.13
CA THR A 338 -32.52 5.07 17.05
C THR A 338 -33.13 5.02 18.45
N GLU A 339 -33.79 6.09 18.89
CA GLU A 339 -34.46 6.17 20.19
C GLU A 339 -35.87 5.55 20.10
N LYS A 340 -36.24 4.71 21.07
CA LYS A 340 -37.61 4.20 21.19
C LYS A 340 -38.49 5.26 21.86
N GLN A 341 -39.47 5.78 21.14
CA GLN A 341 -40.55 6.56 21.77
C GLN A 341 -41.45 5.61 22.57
N ASN A 342 -41.63 5.89 23.86
CA ASN A 342 -42.69 5.33 24.68
C ASN A 342 -43.96 6.14 24.45
N ASP A 343 -44.95 5.54 23.80
CA ASP A 343 -46.36 5.82 24.08
C ASP A 343 -47.11 4.49 24.10
N GLN A 344 -47.62 4.15 25.29
CA GLN A 344 -48.54 3.04 25.49
C GLN A 344 -49.95 3.49 25.09
N THR A 345 -50.45 3.03 23.95
CA THR A 345 -51.85 2.63 23.79
C THR A 345 -51.93 1.58 22.67
N GLY A 346 -52.74 0.55 22.90
CA GLY A 346 -52.61 -0.77 22.30
C GLY A 346 -52.81 -0.89 20.77
N GLU A 347 -52.38 -2.07 20.31
CA GLU A 347 -52.58 -2.70 18.99
C GLU A 347 -51.48 -2.55 17.92
N ALA A 348 -50.80 -3.69 17.72
CA ALA A 348 -50.04 -4.18 16.57
C ALA A 348 -49.06 -3.22 15.87
N ILE A 349 -47.78 -3.38 16.20
CA ILE A 349 -46.62 -2.77 15.56
C ILE A 349 -46.66 -3.03 14.04
N LYS A 350 -46.85 -1.96 13.26
CA LYS A 350 -46.59 -1.93 11.82
C LYS A 350 -45.09 -2.15 11.55
N GLU A 351 -44.71 -3.35 11.15
CA GLU A 351 -43.45 -3.59 10.42
C GLU A 351 -43.52 -2.89 9.05
N LEU A 352 -42.50 -2.10 8.67
CA LEU A 352 -42.20 -1.83 7.27
C LEU A 352 -41.33 -2.98 6.71
N PRO A 353 -41.53 -3.40 5.45
CA PRO A 353 -41.62 -4.82 5.11
C PRO A 353 -40.25 -5.44 4.76
N LYS A 354 -40.02 -6.68 5.20
CA LYS A 354 -38.96 -7.53 4.63
C LYS A 354 -39.41 -7.95 3.22
N MET A 355 -38.75 -7.42 2.18
CA MET A 355 -38.96 -7.90 0.80
C MET A 355 -38.64 -9.40 0.75
N GLN A 356 -39.66 -10.24 0.56
CA GLN A 356 -39.49 -11.68 0.33
C GLN A 356 -39.49 -11.94 -1.18
N LEU A 357 -38.51 -12.70 -1.66
CA LEU A 357 -38.43 -13.15 -3.05
C LEU A 357 -39.10 -14.53 -3.16
N GLN A 358 -40.21 -14.62 -3.89
CA GLN A 358 -40.85 -15.89 -4.21
C GLN A 358 -40.55 -16.27 -5.66
N GLU A 359 -40.07 -17.49 -5.90
CA GLU A 359 -39.80 -17.99 -7.25
C GLU A 359 -41.08 -17.96 -8.10
N SER A 360 -41.02 -17.28 -9.24
CA SER A 360 -42.12 -17.18 -10.20
C SER A 360 -42.14 -18.42 -11.09
N GLN A 361 -43.34 -18.84 -11.53
CA GLN A 361 -43.50 -19.91 -12.53
C GLN A 361 -43.26 -19.43 -13.97
N GLU A 362 -42.99 -18.14 -14.20
CA GLU A 362 -42.70 -17.59 -15.52
C GLU A 362 -41.37 -18.09 -16.08
N SER A 363 -41.38 -18.48 -17.36
CA SER A 363 -40.18 -18.83 -18.10
C SER A 363 -39.36 -17.56 -18.40
N VAL A 364 -38.04 -17.65 -18.27
CA VAL A 364 -37.13 -16.51 -18.59
C VAL A 364 -37.17 -16.18 -20.09
N GLU A 365 -37.57 -17.14 -20.92
CA GLU A 365 -37.67 -17.04 -22.38
C GLU A 365 -38.76 -16.07 -22.84
N GLU A 366 -39.77 -15.81 -22.02
CA GLU A 366 -40.90 -14.91 -22.33
C GLU A 366 -40.65 -13.44 -21.92
N ILE A 367 -39.49 -13.13 -21.33
CA ILE A 367 -39.18 -11.79 -20.79
C ILE A 367 -38.16 -11.07 -21.67
N HIS A 368 -38.59 -9.99 -22.34
CA HIS A 368 -37.69 -9.14 -23.11
C HIS A 368 -36.80 -8.27 -22.20
N LEU A 369 -35.52 -8.65 -22.09
CA LEU A 369 -34.51 -7.92 -21.33
C LEU A 369 -33.82 -6.84 -22.17
N SER A 370 -33.72 -5.63 -21.62
CA SER A 370 -32.92 -4.56 -22.21
C SER A 370 -31.42 -4.85 -22.12
N LYS A 371 -30.62 -4.21 -23.01
CA LYS A 371 -29.14 -4.32 -22.97
C LYS A 371 -28.54 -3.92 -21.61
N ALA A 372 -29.18 -3.01 -20.88
CA ALA A 372 -28.74 -2.60 -19.55
C ALA A 372 -28.97 -3.71 -18.52
N GLN A 373 -30.14 -4.36 -18.57
CA GLN A 373 -30.47 -5.48 -17.67
C GLN A 373 -29.59 -6.69 -17.93
N LEU A 374 -29.27 -7.00 -19.20
CA LEU A 374 -28.31 -8.06 -19.55
C LEU A 374 -26.92 -7.79 -18.95
N ARG A 375 -26.42 -6.55 -19.06
CA ARG A 375 -25.14 -6.15 -18.44
C ARG A 375 -25.17 -6.25 -16.92
N ASP A 376 -26.29 -5.90 -16.29
CA ASP A 376 -26.45 -6.01 -14.84
C ASP A 376 -26.48 -7.47 -14.39
N ILE A 377 -27.12 -8.38 -15.13
CA ILE A 377 -27.07 -9.82 -14.86
C ILE A 377 -25.65 -10.37 -15.01
N GLU A 378 -24.91 -9.96 -16.05
CA GLU A 378 -23.51 -10.38 -16.23
C GLU A 378 -22.59 -9.90 -15.11
N LYS A 379 -22.76 -8.64 -14.66
CA LYS A 379 -21.88 -8.02 -13.66
C LYS A 379 -22.25 -8.32 -12.22
N LYS A 380 -23.55 -8.32 -11.90
CA LYS A 380 -24.09 -8.38 -10.54
C LYS A 380 -24.78 -9.71 -10.24
N GLY A 381 -25.06 -10.52 -11.26
CA GLY A 381 -25.77 -11.78 -11.12
C GLY A 381 -27.29 -11.63 -11.03
N PHE A 382 -27.86 -10.43 -11.07
CA PHE A 382 -29.31 -10.21 -11.10
C PHE A 382 -29.68 -8.87 -11.76
N ALA A 383 -30.92 -8.73 -12.22
CA ALA A 383 -31.49 -7.47 -12.67
C ALA A 383 -32.98 -7.36 -12.31
N ASN A 384 -33.42 -6.15 -12.00
CA ASN A 384 -34.83 -5.84 -11.79
C ASN A 384 -35.54 -5.71 -13.13
N ILE A 385 -36.74 -6.27 -13.23
CA ILE A 385 -37.62 -6.17 -14.39
C ILE A 385 -38.96 -5.51 -14.00
N PRO A 386 -39.70 -4.93 -14.96
CA PRO A 386 -41.00 -4.33 -14.69
C PRO A 386 -41.97 -5.28 -13.99
N GLY A 387 -42.89 -4.72 -13.19
CA GLY A 387 -43.87 -5.51 -12.43
C GLY A 387 -43.37 -6.01 -11.07
N GLY A 388 -42.30 -5.41 -10.53
CA GLY A 388 -41.79 -5.79 -9.20
C GLY A 388 -41.17 -7.18 -9.18
N LYS A 389 -40.50 -7.57 -10.27
CA LYS A 389 -39.84 -8.88 -10.38
C LYS A 389 -38.34 -8.73 -10.55
N ILE A 390 -37.60 -9.78 -10.21
CA ILE A 390 -36.14 -9.84 -10.32
C ILE A 390 -35.75 -11.10 -11.07
N ILE A 391 -34.86 -10.97 -12.06
CA ILE A 391 -34.18 -12.12 -12.68
C ILE A 391 -32.83 -12.29 -12.00
N SER A 392 -32.54 -13.50 -11.53
CA SER A 392 -31.27 -13.84 -10.90
C SER A 392 -30.60 -15.02 -11.59
N LYS A 393 -29.27 -14.94 -11.70
CA LYS A 393 -28.39 -15.98 -12.22
C LYS A 393 -28.03 -16.92 -11.07
N ILE A 394 -28.48 -18.16 -11.19
CA ILE A 394 -28.32 -19.19 -10.17
C ILE A 394 -27.36 -20.24 -10.67
N GLN A 395 -26.43 -20.63 -9.81
CA GLN A 395 -25.49 -21.69 -10.09
C GLN A 395 -26.19 -23.06 -9.94
N THR A 396 -26.07 -23.89 -10.96
CA THR A 396 -26.54 -25.28 -10.95
C THR A 396 -25.36 -26.22 -11.22
N PRO A 397 -25.49 -27.53 -10.95
CA PRO A 397 -24.43 -28.50 -11.27
C PRO A 397 -24.04 -28.53 -12.76
N ALA A 398 -24.91 -28.05 -13.66
CA ALA A 398 -24.66 -27.97 -15.10
C ALA A 398 -24.16 -26.59 -15.57
N GLY A 399 -23.93 -25.62 -14.67
CA GLY A 399 -23.45 -24.28 -15.00
C GLY A 399 -24.27 -23.18 -14.32
N TYR A 400 -24.89 -22.32 -15.12
CA TYR A 400 -25.74 -21.24 -14.61
C TYR A 400 -27.07 -21.22 -15.35
N THR A 401 -28.16 -21.04 -14.61
CA THR A 401 -29.49 -20.80 -15.16
C THR A 401 -30.04 -19.46 -14.64
N LEU A 402 -30.99 -18.89 -15.35
CA LEU A 402 -31.70 -17.69 -14.91
C LEU A 402 -33.04 -18.11 -14.30
N LYS A 403 -33.44 -17.48 -13.20
CA LYS A 403 -34.77 -17.65 -12.62
C LYS A 403 -35.40 -16.30 -12.29
N VAL A 404 -36.73 -16.27 -12.38
CA VAL A 404 -37.54 -15.08 -12.10
C VAL A 404 -38.11 -15.18 -10.68
N TYR A 405 -38.07 -14.07 -9.96
CA TYR A 405 -38.61 -13.93 -8.61
C TYR A 405 -39.61 -12.78 -8.55
N ASN A 406 -40.76 -13.02 -7.93
CA ASN A 406 -41.68 -11.97 -7.54
C ASN A 406 -41.20 -11.32 -6.23
N VAL A 407 -41.19 -10.00 -6.19
CA VAL A 407 -40.94 -9.24 -4.96
C VAL A 407 -42.28 -9.09 -4.24
N ILE A 408 -42.47 -9.83 -3.15
CA ILE A 408 -43.68 -9.76 -2.35
C ILE A 408 -43.49 -8.79 -1.20
N ASN A 409 -44.42 -7.84 -1.10
CA ASN A 409 -44.56 -6.93 0.03
C ASN A 409 -45.57 -7.54 1.01
N THR A 410 -45.17 -7.81 2.24
CA THR A 410 -46.00 -8.52 3.24
C THR A 410 -47.05 -7.63 3.90
N LEU A 411 -47.84 -6.88 3.11
CA LEU A 411 -49.02 -6.15 3.57
C LEU A 411 -50.08 -6.15 2.45
N THR A 412 -50.85 -7.23 2.35
CA THR A 412 -52.27 -7.24 1.93
C THR A 412 -52.79 -8.68 1.89
N ARG A 413 -53.38 -9.13 3.01
CA ARG A 413 -54.47 -10.12 2.99
C ARG A 413 -55.39 -9.88 4.18
N GLN A 414 -56.06 -8.73 4.18
CA GLN A 414 -57.36 -8.47 4.82
C GLN A 414 -57.67 -6.99 4.66
N GLY A 415 -58.83 -6.66 4.06
CA GLY A 415 -59.30 -5.28 3.92
C GLY A 415 -59.69 -4.82 2.51
N GLN A 416 -60.20 -5.69 1.65
CA GLN A 416 -61.19 -5.31 0.62
C GLN A 416 -62.37 -6.28 0.73
N ALA A 417 -63.06 -6.18 1.85
CA ALA A 417 -64.50 -6.29 1.94
C ALA A 417 -64.96 -4.96 2.57
N GLU A 418 -65.97 -4.33 1.98
CA GLU A 418 -66.65 -3.10 2.43
C GLU A 418 -65.98 -1.76 2.08
N ALA A 419 -66.13 -1.34 0.82
CA ALA A 419 -66.81 -0.10 0.38
C ALA A 419 -66.80 0.00 -1.15
#